data_AF-A0A453JEZ0-F1
#
_entry.id   AF-A0A453JEZ0-F1
#
_cell.length_a   1.000
_cell.length_b   1.000
_cell.length_c   1.000
_cell.angle_alpha   90.00
_cell.angle_beta   90.00
_cell.angle_gamma   90.00
#
_symmetry.space_group_name_H-M   'P 1'
#
loop_
_entity.id
_entity.type
_entity.pdbx_description
1 polymer ?
#
loop_
_entity_poly.entity_id
_entity_poly.type
_entity_poly.pdbx_seq_one_letter_code
_entity_poly.pdbx_strand_id
1 'polypeptide(L)'
;VLKSLLCAKCNPYSAELFDAGPKIRTIPFLCSSASSATSAHQSKESTVQDYCKIVWDTCKDATIHNSPFQPPLQGGGRLPSSSSKLTDAWQSESDFCTSFGGAPSNRSVCFSGSTVSFNATQPSASPKGVCLERIDNGSYAYLNMVPHPDGSNRVFLGTQAGKIVLATVPDQGSGGTLQFSEAGLFVDLTDQVHFDSTFGLMGMAFHPDFATNGRFFASYNCDRTKSPSCSGRCSCNSDVGCDPSKLGTDNGAQPCQYQVVVSEYSAKGSSSNVSEVTSADPTEVKRIFTMGLPYTNNHGGQILFGPTDGYLYLMMGDGGQKGDPFNFAQNKKSLLGKIMRLDIDSTPGKFFEKASFVIC
;
A
#
# COMPACT_ATOMS: atom_id res chain seq x y z
N VAL A 1 37.31 -3.11 5.05
CA VAL A 1 36.32 -2.00 5.13
C VAL A 1 35.27 -2.09 4.04
N LEU A 2 35.57 -1.84 2.76
CA LEU A 2 34.57 -1.83 1.68
C LEU A 2 33.83 -3.17 1.49
N LYS A 3 34.53 -4.31 1.61
CA LYS A 3 33.90 -5.64 1.58
C LYS A 3 32.83 -5.80 2.67
N SER A 4 33.13 -5.39 3.91
CA SER A 4 32.19 -5.46 5.03
C SER A 4 30.95 -4.58 4.79
N LEU A 5 31.15 -3.41 4.20
CA LEU A 5 30.08 -2.47 3.85
C LEU A 5 29.17 -3.00 2.73
N LEU A 6 29.75 -3.57 1.67
CA LEU A 6 29.01 -4.17 0.55
C LEU A 6 28.26 -5.43 0.98
N CYS A 7 28.85 -6.27 1.83
CA CYS A 7 28.18 -7.44 2.38
C CYS A 7 26.99 -7.07 3.28
N ALA A 8 27.05 -5.94 4.00
CA ALA A 8 25.94 -5.45 4.81
C ALA A 8 24.72 -5.02 3.96
N LYS A 9 24.95 -4.51 2.74
CA LYS A 9 23.86 -4.17 1.79
C LYS A 9 23.07 -5.40 1.32
N CYS A 10 23.72 -6.56 1.23
CA CYS A 10 23.09 -7.81 0.81
C CYS A 10 22.46 -8.59 1.98
N ASN A 11 22.42 -8.00 3.19
CA ASN A 11 21.83 -8.63 4.36
C ASN A 11 20.29 -8.63 4.25
N PRO A 12 19.56 -9.72 4.51
CA PRO A 12 18.10 -9.72 4.53
C PRO A 12 17.48 -8.77 5.58
N TYR A 13 18.22 -8.43 6.64
CA TYR A 13 17.86 -7.43 7.65
C TYR A 13 18.40 -6.03 7.34
N SER A 14 18.96 -5.81 6.15
CA SER A 14 19.45 -4.50 5.72
C SER A 14 18.33 -3.45 5.67
N ALA A 15 17.06 -3.84 5.52
CA ALA A 15 15.95 -2.89 5.60
C ALA A 15 15.88 -2.10 6.93
N GLU A 16 16.45 -2.65 8.02
CA GLU A 16 16.54 -1.95 9.32
C GLU A 16 17.73 -0.99 9.41
N LEU A 17 18.81 -1.26 8.66
CA LEU A 17 20.01 -0.43 8.59
C LEU A 17 19.92 0.65 7.51
N PHE A 18 19.15 0.38 6.47
CA PHE A 18 18.93 1.22 5.30
C PHE A 18 17.45 1.55 5.29
N ASP A 19 17.06 2.73 5.81
CA ASP A 19 15.69 3.24 5.68
C ASP A 19 15.23 3.08 4.21
N ALA A 20 13.96 2.79 3.93
CA ALA A 20 13.49 2.23 2.66
C ALA A 20 12.46 3.10 1.89
N GLY A 21 12.39 4.40 2.15
CA GLY A 21 11.62 5.38 1.34
C GLY A 21 12.21 5.81 -0.03
N PRO A 22 11.58 6.76 -0.74
CA PRO A 22 11.66 6.89 -2.21
C PRO A 22 12.79 7.77 -2.80
N LYS A 23 13.75 8.26 -2.01
CA LYS A 23 14.88 9.07 -2.52
C LYS A 23 16.05 8.16 -2.93
N ILE A 24 16.92 8.60 -3.85
CA ILE A 24 18.22 7.94 -4.11
C ILE A 24 18.97 7.88 -2.77
N ARG A 25 19.19 6.66 -2.24
CA ARG A 25 19.68 6.47 -0.87
C ARG A 25 21.19 6.29 -0.82
N THR A 26 21.81 7.10 0.01
CA THR A 26 23.20 6.98 0.47
C THR A 26 23.33 5.83 1.48
N ILE A 27 24.55 5.29 1.62
CA ILE A 27 24.92 4.27 2.61
C ILE A 27 24.49 4.74 4.02
N PRO A 28 24.07 3.83 4.93
CA PRO A 28 23.80 4.12 6.33
C PRO A 28 24.94 4.91 6.96
N PHE A 29 24.60 5.74 7.95
CA PHE A 29 25.58 6.49 8.72
C PHE A 29 26.65 5.55 9.30
N LEU A 30 27.92 5.85 9.06
CA LEU A 30 29.08 5.23 9.68
C LEU A 30 29.17 5.75 11.12
N CYS A 31 29.35 4.87 12.10
CA CYS A 31 29.38 5.30 13.49
C CYS A 31 30.52 6.30 13.74
N SER A 32 30.17 7.52 14.15
CA SER A 32 31.12 8.53 14.60
C SER A 32 31.11 8.62 16.12
N SER A 33 32.25 8.94 16.72
CA SER A 33 32.45 9.02 18.17
C SER A 33 31.80 10.24 18.85
N ALA A 34 31.10 11.09 18.10
CA ALA A 34 30.52 12.32 18.62
C ALA A 34 29.19 12.07 19.37
N SER A 35 29.27 12.14 20.71
CA SER A 35 28.21 12.34 21.73
C SER A 35 27.60 11.11 22.41
N SER A 36 28.04 10.91 23.66
CA SER A 36 27.46 10.08 24.71
C SER A 36 26.37 10.84 25.48
N ALA A 37 25.14 10.30 25.52
CA ALA A 37 24.04 10.44 26.52
C ALA A 37 22.71 10.15 25.79
N THR A 38 21.79 9.27 26.18
CA THR A 38 21.39 8.71 27.48
C THR A 38 20.42 7.56 27.20
N SER A 39 20.69 6.35 27.69
CA SER A 39 19.74 5.49 28.43
C SER A 39 20.19 4.03 28.43
N ALA A 40 20.29 3.51 29.66
CA ALA A 40 20.48 2.14 30.11
C ALA A 40 20.16 1.00 29.12
N HIS A 41 21.20 0.30 28.66
CA HIS A 41 21.40 -1.13 28.92
C HIS A 41 22.84 -1.49 28.51
N GLN A 42 23.71 -1.66 29.51
CA GLN A 42 25.05 -2.19 29.28
C GLN A 42 24.97 -3.69 29.01
N SER A 43 25.38 -4.10 27.81
CA SER A 43 26.12 -5.34 27.63
C SER A 43 27.50 -4.99 27.07
N LYS A 44 28.50 -5.25 27.91
CA LYS A 44 29.95 -5.40 27.69
C LYS A 44 30.51 -5.06 26.29
N GLU A 45 31.49 -4.15 26.33
CA GLU A 45 32.69 -4.16 25.49
C GLU A 45 32.51 -3.82 23.99
N SER A 46 32.33 -2.53 23.69
CA SER A 46 33.03 -1.95 22.54
C SER A 46 33.34 -0.50 22.83
N THR A 47 34.63 -0.15 22.89
CA THR A 47 35.06 1.21 22.56
C THR A 47 34.48 1.52 21.19
N VAL A 48 33.51 2.44 21.11
CA VAL A 48 32.93 2.86 19.82
C VAL A 48 34.03 3.58 19.06
N GLN A 49 34.80 2.81 18.31
CA GLN A 49 35.84 3.31 17.44
C GLN A 49 35.16 4.12 16.33
N ASP A 50 35.68 5.29 16.01
CA ASP A 50 35.10 6.15 14.97
C ASP A 50 35.25 5.46 13.62
N TYR A 51 34.19 4.75 13.21
CA TYR A 51 34.22 3.90 12.03
C TYR A 51 34.20 4.74 10.76
N CYS A 52 33.60 5.93 10.82
CA CYS A 52 33.69 6.88 9.73
C CYS A 52 35.14 7.26 9.44
N LYS A 53 35.89 7.59 10.49
CA LYS A 53 37.32 7.86 10.39
C LYS A 53 38.12 6.66 9.87
N ILE A 54 37.83 5.44 10.36
CA ILE A 54 38.48 4.22 9.87
C ILE A 54 38.26 4.05 8.35
N VAL A 55 37.03 4.30 7.88
CA VAL A 55 36.70 4.23 6.46
C VAL A 55 37.46 5.29 5.67
N TRP A 56 37.49 6.53 6.16
CA TRP A 56 38.28 7.60 5.54
C TRP A 56 39.76 7.22 5.44
N ASP A 57 40.41 6.93 6.57
CA ASP A 57 41.85 6.64 6.61
C ASP A 57 42.23 5.42 5.75
N THR A 58 41.37 4.41 5.69
CA THR A 58 41.62 3.19 4.89
C THR A 58 41.39 3.42 3.40
N CYS A 59 40.38 4.20 3.02
CA CYS A 59 39.88 4.26 1.66
C CYS A 59 40.16 5.58 0.94
N LYS A 60 40.66 6.61 1.63
CA LYS A 60 40.83 7.95 1.06
C LYS A 60 41.66 7.98 -0.22
N ASP A 61 42.71 7.17 -0.30
CA ASP A 61 43.61 7.09 -1.45
C ASP A 61 43.37 5.85 -2.34
N ALA A 62 42.41 5.00 -1.95
CA ALA A 62 42.08 3.79 -2.68
C ALA A 62 41.11 4.10 -3.83
N THR A 63 41.44 3.60 -5.02
CA THR A 63 40.58 3.73 -6.19
C THR A 63 39.38 2.78 -6.06
N ILE A 64 38.17 3.33 -5.94
CA ILE A 64 36.94 2.54 -5.77
C ILE A 64 36.07 2.66 -7.03
N HIS A 65 35.87 1.55 -7.73
CA HIS A 65 34.90 1.47 -8.83
C HIS A 65 33.48 1.58 -8.28
N ASN A 66 32.67 2.49 -8.85
CA ASN A 66 31.31 2.77 -8.41
C ASN A 66 31.23 3.05 -6.90
N SER A 67 32.11 3.94 -6.42
CA SER A 67 32.17 4.28 -5.01
C SER A 67 30.78 4.63 -4.49
N PRO A 68 30.32 4.00 -3.39
CA PRO A 68 29.02 4.29 -2.82
C PRO A 68 29.03 5.61 -2.00
N PHE A 69 30.19 6.24 -1.86
CA PHE A 69 30.43 7.49 -1.14
C PHE A 69 30.46 8.72 -2.06
N GLN A 70 29.63 8.77 -3.08
CA GLN A 70 29.58 9.93 -3.97
C GLN A 70 28.82 11.10 -3.31
N PRO A 71 29.28 12.35 -3.49
CA PRO A 71 28.53 13.52 -3.07
C PRO A 71 27.13 13.55 -3.69
N PRO A 72 26.11 14.07 -2.99
CA PRO A 72 24.77 14.22 -3.55
C PRO A 72 24.81 15.08 -4.82
N LEU A 73 24.28 14.57 -5.93
CA LEU A 73 24.20 15.31 -7.20
C LEU A 73 23.30 16.55 -7.04
N GLN A 74 23.88 17.74 -7.01
CA GLN A 74 23.12 18.97 -7.22
C GLN A 74 22.81 19.10 -8.72
N GLY A 75 21.58 18.72 -9.08
CA GLY A 75 21.00 18.97 -10.41
C GLY A 75 21.37 17.95 -11.48
N GLY A 76 20.50 16.95 -11.68
CA GLY A 76 20.20 16.28 -12.97
C GLY A 76 21.32 15.75 -13.89
N GLY A 77 22.59 15.80 -13.51
CA GLY A 77 23.72 15.38 -14.33
C GLY A 77 23.95 13.87 -14.33
N ARG A 78 24.42 13.33 -15.47
CA ARG A 78 24.84 11.92 -15.64
C ARG A 78 25.88 11.53 -14.57
N LEU A 79 25.74 10.32 -14.01
CA LEU A 79 26.75 9.69 -13.14
C LEU A 79 28.11 9.65 -13.85
N PRO A 80 29.20 10.16 -13.26
CA PRO A 80 30.53 9.89 -13.77
C PRO A 80 30.82 8.40 -13.61
N SER A 81 30.99 7.67 -14.72
CA SER A 81 31.61 6.36 -14.69
C SER A 81 33.12 6.52 -14.79
N SER A 82 33.82 6.46 -13.66
CA SER A 82 35.21 5.99 -13.59
C SER A 82 35.59 5.90 -12.13
N SER A 83 36.38 4.90 -11.78
CA SER A 83 36.87 4.74 -10.42
C SER A 83 37.43 6.04 -9.84
N SER A 84 37.02 6.42 -8.63
CA SER A 84 37.49 7.62 -7.94
C SER A 84 38.00 7.26 -6.55
N LYS A 85 38.95 8.05 -6.06
CA LYS A 85 39.39 8.05 -4.66
C LYS A 85 38.42 8.91 -3.84
N LEU A 86 38.37 8.72 -2.52
CA LEU A 86 37.53 9.61 -1.70
C LEU A 86 38.11 11.03 -1.66
N THR A 87 39.44 11.18 -1.74
CA THR A 87 40.11 12.49 -1.85
C THR A 87 39.78 13.23 -3.15
N ASP A 88 39.32 12.54 -4.20
CA ASP A 88 38.85 13.18 -5.42
C ASP A 88 37.45 13.80 -5.24
N ALA A 89 36.66 13.27 -4.28
CA ALA A 89 35.25 13.59 -4.09
C ALA A 89 34.96 14.43 -2.84
N TRP A 90 35.86 14.41 -1.85
CA TRP A 90 35.67 15.03 -0.54
C TRP A 90 36.91 15.84 -0.14
N GLN A 91 36.70 17.06 0.37
CA GLN A 91 37.78 17.99 0.72
C GLN A 91 38.50 17.59 2.02
N SER A 92 37.82 16.94 2.96
CA SER A 92 38.40 16.52 4.23
C SER A 92 37.68 15.32 4.85
N GLU A 93 38.33 14.68 5.83
CA GLU A 93 37.71 13.67 6.73
C GLU A 93 36.43 14.22 7.36
N SER A 94 36.45 15.48 7.80
CA SER A 94 35.32 16.12 8.44
C SER A 94 34.14 16.26 7.49
N ASP A 95 34.37 16.64 6.23
CA ASP A 95 33.29 16.80 5.25
C ASP A 95 32.66 15.46 4.88
N PHE A 96 33.51 14.44 4.72
CA PHE A 96 33.10 13.06 4.50
C PHE A 96 32.26 12.54 5.67
N CYS A 97 32.73 12.70 6.90
CA CYS A 97 32.05 12.22 8.10
C CYS A 97 30.86 13.08 8.53
N THR A 98 30.75 14.33 8.06
CA THR A 98 29.51 15.10 8.20
C THR A 98 28.41 14.55 7.29
N SER A 99 28.79 14.05 6.11
CA SER A 99 27.84 13.54 5.11
C SER A 99 27.46 12.08 5.33
N PHE A 100 28.41 11.27 5.80
CA PHE A 100 28.22 9.82 5.97
C PHE A 100 28.44 9.32 7.39
N GLY A 101 28.90 10.14 8.33
CA GLY A 101 29.08 9.75 9.73
C GLY A 101 27.90 10.17 10.60
N GLY A 102 27.66 9.45 11.69
CA GLY A 102 26.62 9.81 12.65
C GLY A 102 26.66 8.98 13.93
N ALA A 103 26.07 9.51 15.00
CA ALA A 103 25.86 8.78 16.25
C ALA A 103 24.56 7.97 16.18
N PRO A 104 24.50 6.81 16.85
CA PRO A 104 23.25 6.06 16.98
C PRO A 104 22.23 6.85 17.82
N SER A 105 20.96 6.80 17.44
CA SER A 105 19.84 7.44 18.14
C SER A 105 18.67 6.46 18.29
N ASN A 106 17.65 6.79 19.09
CA ASN A 106 16.44 5.96 19.23
C ASN A 106 15.68 5.72 17.91
N ARG A 107 16.00 6.44 16.83
CA ARG A 107 15.37 6.32 15.51
C ARG A 107 16.33 5.87 14.40
N SER A 108 17.62 5.71 14.69
CA SER A 108 18.63 5.43 13.65
C SER A 108 19.83 4.65 14.21
N VAL A 109 20.18 3.55 13.55
CA VAL A 109 21.37 2.75 13.88
C VAL A 109 22.49 3.10 12.90
N CYS A 110 23.75 3.18 13.38
CA CYS A 110 24.93 3.44 12.56
C CYS A 110 25.76 2.16 12.36
N PHE A 111 26.57 2.09 11.30
CA PHE A 111 27.45 0.96 11.02
C PHE A 111 28.84 1.16 11.63
N SER A 112 29.25 0.28 12.55
CA SER A 112 30.52 0.37 13.31
C SER A 112 31.65 -0.53 12.78
N GLY A 113 31.43 -1.23 11.67
CA GLY A 113 32.46 -2.03 11.02
C GLY A 113 32.65 -3.46 11.50
N SER A 114 31.95 -3.85 12.55
CA SER A 114 31.91 -5.25 12.99
C SER A 114 31.40 -6.13 11.84
N THR A 115 32.12 -7.21 11.56
CA THR A 115 31.59 -8.29 10.72
C THR A 115 30.31 -8.78 11.35
N VAL A 116 29.22 -8.88 10.58
CA VAL A 116 28.07 -9.68 10.99
C VAL A 116 28.51 -11.14 10.95
N SER A 117 29.17 -11.60 12.01
CA SER A 117 29.53 -13.01 12.18
C SER A 117 28.32 -13.72 12.77
N PHE A 118 27.60 -14.46 11.95
CA PHE A 118 26.71 -15.48 12.45
C PHE A 118 27.58 -16.59 13.03
N ASN A 119 27.77 -16.61 14.35
CA ASN A 119 28.03 -17.85 15.05
C ASN A 119 26.71 -18.64 15.20
N ALA A 120 25.98 -18.75 14.09
CA ALA A 120 24.87 -19.65 13.92
C ALA A 120 25.34 -20.67 12.90
N THR A 121 25.74 -21.84 13.38
CA THR A 121 25.88 -23.06 12.59
C THR A 121 24.53 -23.54 12.03
N GLN A 122 23.48 -22.75 12.19
CA GLN A 122 22.25 -22.86 11.44
C GLN A 122 22.24 -21.68 10.47
N PRO A 123 22.10 -21.90 9.15
CA PRO A 123 21.56 -20.88 8.29
C PRO A 123 20.37 -20.27 9.05
N SER A 124 20.32 -18.94 9.21
CA SER A 124 19.04 -18.27 9.47
C SER A 124 18.07 -18.96 8.53
N ALA A 125 17.07 -19.63 9.09
CA ALA A 125 16.19 -20.46 8.31
C ALA A 125 15.54 -19.51 7.31
N SER A 126 16.09 -19.44 6.09
CA SER A 126 15.35 -19.00 4.93
C SER A 126 13.99 -19.65 5.10
N PRO A 127 12.89 -18.89 5.20
CA PRO A 127 11.61 -19.44 5.61
C PRO A 127 11.41 -20.75 4.88
N LYS A 128 11.44 -21.87 5.62
CA LYS A 128 11.54 -23.22 5.02
C LYS A 128 10.32 -23.57 4.17
N GLY A 129 9.31 -22.70 4.22
CA GLY A 129 8.12 -22.66 3.41
C GLY A 129 7.18 -21.60 3.98
N VAL A 130 6.01 -21.48 3.36
CA VAL A 130 4.85 -20.81 3.94
C VAL A 130 4.04 -21.87 4.68
N CYS A 131 3.78 -21.65 5.97
CA CYS A 131 2.83 -22.47 6.71
C CYS A 131 1.43 -21.88 6.52
N LEU A 132 0.49 -22.72 6.11
CA LEU A 132 -0.92 -22.33 5.99
C LEU A 132 -1.69 -22.91 7.18
N GLU A 133 -2.27 -22.05 7.98
CA GLU A 133 -3.16 -22.41 9.08
C GLU A 133 -4.59 -22.05 8.66
N ARG A 134 -5.49 -23.03 8.75
CA ARG A 134 -6.90 -22.81 8.45
C ARG A 134 -7.57 -22.17 9.66
N ILE A 135 -8.05 -20.95 9.50
CA ILE A 135 -8.70 -20.18 10.58
C ILE A 135 -10.23 -20.11 10.46
N ASP A 136 -10.84 -20.59 9.38
CA ASP A 136 -12.31 -20.71 9.25
C ASP A 136 -12.69 -21.95 8.44
N ASN A 137 -13.83 -22.54 8.79
CA ASN A 137 -14.38 -23.69 8.10
C ASN A 137 -15.26 -23.34 6.88
N GLY A 138 -15.33 -22.05 6.52
CA GLY A 138 -16.14 -21.55 5.40
C GLY A 138 -17.52 -21.12 5.86
N SER A 139 -17.59 -20.42 7.00
CA SER A 139 -18.85 -19.89 7.54
C SER A 139 -19.51 -18.91 6.56
N TYR A 140 -18.68 -18.20 5.79
CA TYR A 140 -19.10 -17.39 4.65
C TYR A 140 -18.11 -17.52 3.48
N ALA A 141 -18.57 -17.20 2.27
CA ALA A 141 -17.72 -16.99 1.11
C ALA A 141 -17.21 -15.54 1.09
N TYR A 142 -16.07 -15.29 1.73
CA TYR A 142 -15.45 -13.97 1.74
C TYR A 142 -14.71 -13.71 0.43
N LEU A 143 -14.89 -12.49 -0.11
CA LEU A 143 -14.16 -11.98 -1.25
C LEU A 143 -13.12 -10.92 -0.84
N ASN A 144 -13.36 -10.24 0.28
CA ASN A 144 -12.55 -9.13 0.75
C ASN A 144 -12.11 -9.33 2.19
N MET A 145 -10.91 -8.86 2.52
CA MET A 145 -10.39 -8.79 3.89
C MET A 145 -9.59 -7.49 4.06
N VAL A 146 -9.89 -6.72 5.11
CA VAL A 146 -9.15 -5.49 5.47
C VAL A 146 -8.86 -5.50 6.97
N PRO A 147 -7.61 -5.24 7.40
CA PRO A 147 -7.28 -5.15 8.82
C PRO A 147 -7.98 -3.97 9.47
N HIS A 148 -8.31 -4.11 10.75
CA HIS A 148 -8.85 -3.01 11.52
C HIS A 148 -7.77 -1.92 11.72
N PRO A 149 -8.06 -0.63 11.46
CA PRO A 149 -7.06 0.45 11.50
C PRO A 149 -6.45 0.76 12.88
N ASP A 150 -6.86 0.07 13.93
CA ASP A 150 -6.39 0.31 15.30
C ASP A 150 -5.13 -0.50 15.65
N GLY A 151 -4.61 -1.31 14.74
CA GLY A 151 -3.45 -2.18 14.97
C GLY A 151 -3.77 -3.44 15.79
N SER A 152 -5.04 -3.73 16.06
CA SER A 152 -5.46 -5.00 16.67
C SER A 152 -5.43 -6.14 15.65
N ASN A 153 -5.62 -7.37 16.15
CA ASN A 153 -5.81 -8.55 15.28
C ASN A 153 -7.22 -8.64 14.68
N ARG A 154 -8.01 -7.56 14.71
CA ARG A 154 -9.34 -7.54 14.12
C ARG A 154 -9.27 -7.31 12.61
N VAL A 155 -10.19 -7.94 11.89
CA VAL A 155 -10.35 -7.84 10.44
C VAL A 155 -11.81 -7.67 10.06
N PHE A 156 -12.04 -6.88 9.02
CA PHE A 156 -13.32 -6.79 8.33
C PHE A 156 -13.29 -7.76 7.14
N LEU A 157 -14.28 -8.64 7.07
CA LEU A 157 -14.42 -9.63 6.01
C LEU A 157 -15.69 -9.36 5.21
N GLY A 158 -15.57 -9.14 3.90
CA GLY A 158 -16.69 -8.86 3.02
C GLY A 158 -17.09 -10.07 2.20
N THR A 159 -18.37 -10.41 2.20
CA THR A 159 -18.95 -11.40 1.28
C THR A 159 -19.27 -10.76 -0.06
N GLN A 160 -19.28 -11.56 -1.13
CA GLN A 160 -19.64 -11.08 -2.45
C GLN A 160 -21.06 -10.45 -2.50
N ALA A 161 -21.98 -10.97 -1.69
CA ALA A 161 -23.37 -10.49 -1.60
C ALA A 161 -23.52 -9.14 -0.88
N GLY A 162 -22.46 -8.60 -0.24
CA GLY A 162 -22.52 -7.29 0.41
C GLY A 162 -22.64 -7.31 1.94
N LYS A 163 -22.39 -8.45 2.60
CA LYS A 163 -22.28 -8.49 4.07
C LYS A 163 -20.84 -8.24 4.49
N ILE A 164 -20.62 -7.35 5.44
CA ILE A 164 -19.31 -7.13 6.05
C ILE A 164 -19.39 -7.60 7.50
N VAL A 165 -18.50 -8.51 7.90
CA VAL A 165 -18.43 -9.07 9.25
C VAL A 165 -17.12 -8.65 9.93
N LEU A 166 -17.16 -8.44 11.24
CA LEU A 166 -16.00 -8.11 12.06
C LEU A 166 -15.58 -9.33 12.87
N ALA A 167 -14.33 -9.76 12.72
CA ALA A 167 -13.76 -10.91 13.41
C ALA A 167 -12.35 -10.61 13.92
N THR A 168 -11.91 -11.37 14.92
CA THR A 168 -10.52 -11.38 15.42
C THR A 168 -9.79 -12.58 14.86
N VAL A 169 -8.61 -12.33 14.28
CA VAL A 169 -7.68 -13.37 13.82
C VAL A 169 -6.95 -13.95 15.04
N PRO A 170 -6.90 -15.28 15.18
CA PRO A 170 -6.21 -15.92 16.30
C PRO A 170 -4.69 -15.74 16.20
N ASP A 171 -3.98 -15.93 17.31
CA ASP A 171 -2.52 -15.88 17.32
C ASP A 171 -1.93 -16.96 16.41
N GLN A 172 -0.82 -16.62 15.74
CA GLN A 172 -0.12 -17.52 14.83
C GLN A 172 0.25 -18.84 15.52
N GLY A 173 -0.17 -19.97 14.94
CA GLY A 173 0.16 -21.30 15.45
C GLY A 173 -0.64 -21.72 16.69
N SER A 174 -1.68 -20.98 17.06
CA SER A 174 -2.56 -21.32 18.18
C SER A 174 -3.51 -22.49 17.87
N GLY A 175 -3.73 -22.82 16.60
CA GLY A 175 -4.79 -23.74 16.18
C GLY A 175 -6.19 -23.14 16.31
N GLY A 176 -6.30 -21.83 16.58
CA GLY A 176 -7.56 -21.14 16.77
C GLY A 176 -8.32 -20.89 15.48
N THR A 177 -9.60 -20.55 15.62
CA THR A 177 -10.45 -20.09 14.50
C THR A 177 -10.78 -18.61 14.64
N LEU A 178 -11.27 -17.99 13.57
CA LEU A 178 -11.82 -16.64 13.59
C LEU A 178 -12.86 -16.52 14.70
N GLN A 179 -12.71 -15.47 15.51
CA GLN A 179 -13.67 -15.12 16.55
C GLN A 179 -14.50 -13.94 16.09
N PHE A 180 -15.74 -14.17 15.71
CA PHE A 180 -16.64 -13.10 15.29
C PHE A 180 -17.06 -12.25 16.51
N SER A 181 -17.23 -10.95 16.30
CA SER A 181 -17.84 -10.07 17.31
C SER A 181 -19.23 -10.58 17.71
N GLU A 182 -19.75 -10.16 18.88
CA GLU A 182 -21.03 -10.66 19.43
C GLU A 182 -22.22 -10.49 18.47
N ALA A 183 -22.22 -9.42 17.66
CA ALA A 183 -23.21 -9.20 16.61
C ALA A 183 -22.95 -10.01 15.33
N GLY A 184 -21.71 -10.47 15.11
CA GLY A 184 -21.24 -11.22 13.95
C GLY A 184 -21.27 -10.47 12.63
N LEU A 185 -21.95 -9.33 12.55
CA LEU A 185 -22.23 -8.55 11.36
C LEU A 185 -21.91 -7.08 11.64
N PHE A 186 -20.98 -6.51 10.87
CA PHE A 186 -20.63 -5.11 10.94
C PHE A 186 -21.63 -4.26 10.16
N VAL A 187 -21.92 -4.60 8.90
CA VAL A 187 -22.96 -3.95 8.09
C VAL A 187 -23.53 -4.91 7.04
N ASP A 188 -24.82 -4.77 6.75
CA ASP A 188 -25.51 -5.48 5.67
C ASP A 188 -25.82 -4.50 4.52
N LEU A 189 -25.14 -4.67 3.39
CA LEU A 189 -25.36 -3.88 2.17
C LEU A 189 -26.08 -4.69 1.08
N THR A 190 -26.69 -5.83 1.42
CA THR A 190 -27.33 -6.73 0.43
C THR A 190 -28.46 -6.07 -0.38
N ASP A 191 -29.13 -5.05 0.17
CA ASP A 191 -30.14 -4.27 -0.55
C ASP A 191 -29.54 -3.32 -1.62
N GLN A 192 -28.27 -2.95 -1.48
CA GLN A 192 -27.55 -2.07 -2.40
C GLN A 192 -26.75 -2.86 -3.45
N VAL A 193 -26.25 -4.04 -3.06
CA VAL A 193 -25.31 -4.83 -3.84
C VAL A 193 -26.05 -5.80 -4.76
N HIS A 194 -25.84 -5.64 -6.07
CA HIS A 194 -26.09 -6.70 -7.03
C HIS A 194 -24.85 -7.61 -7.11
N PHE A 195 -25.07 -8.92 -7.00
CA PHE A 195 -23.99 -9.90 -7.11
C PHE A 195 -24.39 -11.09 -7.99
N ASP A 196 -23.39 -11.65 -8.67
CA ASP A 196 -23.47 -12.88 -9.45
C ASP A 196 -22.05 -13.49 -9.58
N SER A 197 -21.67 -14.12 -10.69
CA SER A 197 -20.31 -14.64 -10.90
C SER A 197 -19.24 -13.56 -11.08
N THR A 198 -19.62 -12.36 -11.50
CA THR A 198 -18.71 -11.24 -11.84
C THR A 198 -18.97 -9.99 -11.03
N PHE A 199 -20.17 -9.85 -10.46
CA PHE A 199 -20.59 -8.70 -9.66
C PHE A 199 -20.61 -8.98 -8.17
N GLY A 200 -20.66 -7.91 -7.36
CA GLY A 200 -20.87 -7.98 -5.92
C GLY A 200 -20.21 -6.82 -5.19
N LEU A 201 -19.84 -7.06 -3.93
CA LEU A 201 -18.95 -6.19 -3.17
C LEU A 201 -17.50 -6.44 -3.62
N MET A 202 -16.98 -5.55 -4.47
CA MET A 202 -15.68 -5.70 -5.16
C MET A 202 -14.49 -5.16 -4.36
N GLY A 203 -14.74 -4.28 -3.40
CA GLY A 203 -13.69 -3.73 -2.57
C GLY A 203 -14.25 -3.04 -1.33
N MET A 204 -13.42 -2.92 -0.31
CA MET A 204 -13.68 -2.06 0.84
C MET A 204 -12.39 -1.41 1.30
N ALA A 205 -12.48 -0.21 1.84
CA ALA A 205 -11.34 0.50 2.40
C ALA A 205 -11.80 1.33 3.60
N PHE A 206 -11.01 1.33 4.66
CA PHE A 206 -11.26 2.16 5.84
C PHE A 206 -10.43 3.43 5.74
N HIS A 207 -11.01 4.56 6.12
CA HIS A 207 -10.29 5.83 6.11
C HIS A 207 -9.03 5.72 6.98
N PRO A 208 -7.89 6.35 6.62
CA PRO A 208 -6.68 6.33 7.45
C PRO A 208 -6.94 6.76 8.90
N ASP A 209 -7.80 7.76 9.09
CA ASP A 209 -8.28 8.24 10.40
C ASP A 209 -9.56 7.55 10.91
N PHE A 210 -9.89 6.33 10.45
CA PHE A 210 -11.13 5.63 10.84
C PHE A 210 -11.34 5.54 12.36
N ALA A 211 -10.26 5.34 13.13
CA ALA A 211 -10.30 5.31 14.60
C ALA A 211 -10.82 6.61 15.23
N THR A 212 -10.86 7.70 14.48
CA THR A 212 -11.37 9.01 14.91
C THR A 212 -12.67 9.41 14.22
N ASN A 213 -12.85 9.06 12.95
CA ASN A 213 -13.96 9.57 12.13
C ASN A 213 -15.00 8.52 11.72
N GLY A 214 -14.71 7.23 11.87
CA GLY A 214 -15.64 6.13 11.55
C GLY A 214 -15.97 5.95 10.08
N ARG A 215 -15.25 6.62 9.17
CA ARG A 215 -15.51 6.60 7.73
C ARG A 215 -14.93 5.35 7.09
N PHE A 216 -15.75 4.63 6.36
CA PHE A 216 -15.30 3.53 5.51
C PHE A 216 -16.02 3.58 4.16
N PHE A 217 -15.44 2.92 3.19
CA PHE A 217 -15.84 2.98 1.80
C PHE A 217 -16.07 1.57 1.29
N ALA A 218 -17.13 1.38 0.52
CA ALA A 218 -17.42 0.14 -0.18
C ALA A 218 -17.49 0.41 -1.68
N SER A 219 -16.88 -0.48 -2.45
CA SER A 219 -16.98 -0.53 -3.91
C SER A 219 -17.79 -1.75 -4.30
N TYR A 220 -18.88 -1.54 -5.01
CA TYR A 220 -19.82 -2.61 -5.35
C TYR A 220 -20.53 -2.37 -6.67
N ASN A 221 -21.15 -3.44 -7.16
CA ASN A 221 -22.02 -3.36 -8.32
C ASN A 221 -23.49 -3.24 -7.90
N CYS A 222 -24.27 -2.54 -8.70
CA CYS A 222 -25.72 -2.47 -8.53
C CYS A 222 -26.41 -2.52 -9.89
N ASP A 223 -27.69 -2.85 -9.90
CA ASP A 223 -28.52 -2.95 -11.11
C ASP A 223 -29.49 -1.77 -11.20
N ARG A 224 -29.30 -0.91 -12.21
CA ARG A 224 -30.14 0.27 -12.44
C ARG A 224 -31.61 -0.09 -12.68
N THR A 225 -31.90 -1.29 -13.18
CA THR A 225 -33.28 -1.74 -13.43
C THR A 225 -34.00 -2.10 -12.14
N LYS A 226 -33.27 -2.45 -11.08
CA LYS A 226 -33.81 -2.76 -9.75
C LYS A 226 -33.86 -1.55 -8.84
N SER A 227 -32.90 -0.65 -8.95
CA SER A 227 -32.82 0.55 -8.11
C SER A 227 -32.52 1.80 -8.93
N PRO A 228 -33.41 2.82 -8.96
CA PRO A 228 -33.16 4.07 -9.64
C PRO A 228 -31.97 4.87 -9.09
N SER A 229 -31.62 4.68 -7.80
CA SER A 229 -30.46 5.33 -7.17
C SER A 229 -29.12 4.75 -7.67
N CYS A 230 -29.17 3.58 -8.32
CA CYS A 230 -28.07 2.95 -9.04
C CYS A 230 -27.98 3.51 -10.47
N SER A 231 -27.73 4.80 -10.61
CA SER A 231 -27.66 5.44 -11.93
C SER A 231 -26.45 6.36 -12.03
N GLY A 232 -25.48 5.98 -12.85
CA GLY A 232 -24.36 6.82 -13.26
C GLY A 232 -24.37 7.13 -14.75
N ARG A 233 -23.41 7.96 -15.17
CA ARG A 233 -23.11 8.14 -16.59
C ARG A 233 -22.48 6.85 -17.11
N CYS A 234 -22.90 6.39 -18.28
CA CYS A 234 -22.27 5.22 -18.88
C CYS A 234 -20.82 5.50 -19.29
N SER A 235 -19.93 4.53 -19.07
CA SER A 235 -18.53 4.61 -19.49
C SER A 235 -18.39 4.72 -21.01
N CYS A 236 -19.21 3.98 -21.77
CA CYS A 236 -19.41 4.19 -23.20
C CYS A 236 -20.31 5.40 -23.41
N ASN A 237 -19.76 6.48 -23.95
CA ASN A 237 -20.50 7.70 -24.28
C ASN A 237 -19.76 8.52 -25.35
N SER A 238 -20.39 9.61 -25.80
CA SER A 238 -19.87 10.49 -26.85
C SER A 238 -18.47 11.06 -26.55
N ASP A 239 -18.14 11.33 -25.28
CA ASP A 239 -16.86 11.96 -24.92
C ASP A 239 -15.70 11.00 -25.14
N VAL A 240 -15.96 9.70 -24.96
CA VAL A 240 -14.99 8.63 -25.22
C VAL A 240 -15.09 8.08 -26.65
N GLY A 241 -15.95 8.66 -27.50
CA GLY A 241 -16.15 8.21 -28.87
C GLY A 241 -16.91 6.89 -29.00
N CYS A 242 -17.73 6.55 -28.01
CA CYS A 242 -18.50 5.31 -27.95
C CYS A 242 -20.01 5.60 -27.96
N ASP A 243 -20.75 4.83 -28.75
CA ASP A 243 -22.20 4.91 -28.83
C ASP A 243 -22.79 3.65 -28.16
N PRO A 244 -23.46 3.77 -26.99
CA PRO A 244 -24.03 2.63 -26.28
C PRO A 244 -24.97 1.78 -27.11
N SER A 245 -25.65 2.37 -28.11
CA SER A 245 -26.56 1.63 -28.99
C SER A 245 -25.84 0.68 -29.95
N LYS A 246 -24.52 0.89 -30.15
CA LYS A 246 -23.64 0.01 -30.93
C LYS A 246 -23.03 -1.09 -30.09
N LEU A 247 -23.19 -1.04 -28.76
CA LEU A 247 -22.84 -2.16 -27.90
C LEU A 247 -23.96 -3.19 -27.99
N GLY A 248 -23.60 -4.43 -28.33
CA GLY A 248 -24.54 -5.56 -28.24
C GLY A 248 -24.87 -5.90 -26.79
N THR A 249 -25.88 -6.74 -26.60
CA THR A 249 -26.18 -7.31 -25.29
C THR A 249 -25.10 -8.29 -24.87
N ASP A 250 -24.80 -8.33 -23.57
CA ASP A 250 -23.82 -9.25 -22.99
C ASP A 250 -24.46 -10.03 -21.84
N ASN A 251 -24.48 -11.36 -21.95
CA ASN A 251 -25.17 -12.26 -21.01
C ASN A 251 -26.63 -11.85 -20.71
N GLY A 252 -27.33 -11.30 -21.71
CA GLY A 252 -28.72 -10.82 -21.57
C GLY A 252 -28.86 -9.44 -20.92
N ALA A 253 -27.76 -8.82 -20.47
CA ALA A 253 -27.75 -7.47 -19.95
C ALA A 253 -27.67 -6.42 -21.07
N GLN A 254 -28.34 -5.30 -20.85
CA GLN A 254 -28.21 -4.13 -21.71
C GLN A 254 -26.96 -3.33 -21.32
N PRO A 255 -26.31 -2.65 -22.29
CA PRO A 255 -25.23 -1.72 -21.99
C PRO A 255 -25.66 -0.71 -20.93
N CYS A 256 -24.78 -0.43 -19.99
CA CYS A 256 -25.00 0.53 -18.90
C CYS A 256 -26.13 0.14 -17.92
N GLN A 257 -26.60 -1.11 -17.93
CA GLN A 257 -27.55 -1.62 -16.93
C GLN A 257 -26.89 -1.67 -15.54
N TYR A 258 -25.79 -2.39 -15.44
CA TYR A 258 -25.04 -2.51 -14.20
C TYR A 258 -24.08 -1.32 -14.02
N GLN A 259 -23.94 -0.87 -12.77
CA GLN A 259 -23.05 0.21 -12.40
C GLN A 259 -21.93 -0.30 -11.51
N VAL A 260 -20.78 0.37 -11.54
CA VAL A 260 -19.82 0.35 -10.43
C VAL A 260 -20.07 1.58 -9.58
N VAL A 261 -20.17 1.35 -8.27
CA VAL A 261 -20.43 2.36 -7.25
C VAL A 261 -19.30 2.33 -6.23
N VAL A 262 -18.83 3.51 -5.84
CA VAL A 262 -18.04 3.70 -4.61
C VAL A 262 -18.81 4.64 -3.71
N SER A 263 -19.08 4.19 -2.49
CA SER A 263 -19.88 4.93 -1.52
C SER A 263 -19.21 4.96 -0.16
N GLU A 264 -19.38 6.09 0.52
CA GLU A 264 -18.97 6.33 1.90
C GLU A 264 -20.08 5.92 2.86
N TYR A 265 -19.69 5.25 3.94
CA TYR A 265 -20.53 4.80 5.04
C TYR A 265 -19.89 5.16 6.38
N SER A 266 -20.67 5.12 7.46
CA SER A 266 -20.21 5.47 8.81
C SER A 266 -20.41 4.32 9.79
N ALA A 267 -19.40 4.09 10.63
CA ALA A 267 -19.54 3.27 11.84
C ALA A 267 -20.64 3.85 12.75
N LYS A 268 -21.37 2.97 13.45
CA LYS A 268 -22.48 3.31 14.32
C LYS A 268 -21.97 3.59 15.74
N GLY A 269 -21.66 4.85 16.05
CA GLY A 269 -21.18 5.23 17.39
C GLY A 269 -20.88 6.73 17.54
N SER A 270 -20.89 7.20 18.80
CA SER A 270 -20.43 8.56 19.17
C SER A 270 -18.90 8.64 19.13
N SER A 271 -18.37 9.80 18.77
CA SER A 271 -16.95 10.09 18.44
C SER A 271 -15.91 9.80 19.52
N SER A 272 -16.29 9.31 20.70
CA SER A 272 -15.37 9.10 21.82
C SER A 272 -14.56 7.81 21.73
N ASN A 273 -15.03 6.77 21.02
CA ASN A 273 -14.26 5.53 20.84
C ASN A 273 -14.71 4.73 19.60
N VAL A 274 -14.40 5.23 18.42
CA VAL A 274 -14.82 4.61 17.15
C VAL A 274 -14.17 3.23 16.93
N SER A 275 -12.96 3.02 17.46
CA SER A 275 -12.26 1.74 17.34
C SER A 275 -12.99 0.57 18.00
N GLU A 276 -13.80 0.80 19.03
CA GLU A 276 -14.56 -0.26 19.71
C GLU A 276 -15.90 -0.58 19.03
N VAL A 277 -16.29 0.19 18.02
CA VAL A 277 -17.57 0.02 17.34
C VAL A 277 -17.60 -1.31 16.59
N THR A 278 -18.64 -2.10 16.84
CA THR A 278 -18.85 -3.42 16.24
C THR A 278 -19.92 -3.42 15.14
N SER A 279 -20.52 -2.27 14.80
CA SER A 279 -21.54 -2.16 13.74
C SER A 279 -21.47 -0.83 12.98
N ALA A 280 -22.04 -0.77 11.78
CA ALA A 280 -22.12 0.42 10.93
C ALA A 280 -23.55 0.65 10.40
N ASP A 281 -23.82 1.88 9.95
CA ASP A 281 -25.07 2.24 9.31
C ASP A 281 -25.05 1.81 7.83
N PRO A 282 -26.04 1.04 7.34
CA PRO A 282 -26.14 0.67 5.93
C PRO A 282 -26.59 1.82 5.02
N THR A 283 -26.93 2.99 5.58
CA THR A 283 -27.31 4.18 4.83
C THR A 283 -26.09 4.84 4.21
N GLU A 284 -26.10 5.01 2.89
CA GLU A 284 -25.07 5.75 2.17
C GLU A 284 -24.95 7.18 2.70
N VAL A 285 -23.76 7.54 3.18
CA VAL A 285 -23.44 8.92 3.62
C VAL A 285 -23.18 9.80 2.41
N LYS A 286 -22.39 9.30 1.45
CA LYS A 286 -21.99 10.04 0.27
C LYS A 286 -21.64 9.10 -0.88
N ARG A 287 -22.18 9.38 -2.06
CA ARG A 287 -21.73 8.76 -3.31
C ARG A 287 -20.42 9.39 -3.76
N ILE A 288 -19.34 8.60 -3.81
CA ILE A 288 -18.02 9.06 -4.26
C ILE A 288 -17.87 8.88 -5.76
N PHE A 289 -18.32 7.74 -6.29
CA PHE A 289 -18.20 7.41 -7.71
C PHE A 289 -19.40 6.58 -8.18
N THR A 290 -19.87 6.82 -9.40
CA THR A 290 -20.81 5.91 -10.08
C THR A 290 -20.61 5.98 -11.58
N MET A 291 -20.48 4.82 -12.21
CA MET A 291 -20.33 4.71 -13.66
C MET A 291 -21.01 3.46 -14.17
N GLY A 292 -21.75 3.60 -15.28
CA GLY A 292 -22.39 2.47 -15.96
C GLY A 292 -21.38 1.66 -16.75
N LEU A 293 -21.46 0.34 -16.66
CA LEU A 293 -20.56 -0.58 -17.35
C LEU A 293 -21.06 -0.92 -18.76
N PRO A 294 -20.17 -1.05 -19.76
CA PRO A 294 -20.58 -1.37 -21.11
C PRO A 294 -20.93 -2.86 -21.28
N TYR A 295 -20.30 -3.73 -20.50
CA TYR A 295 -20.44 -5.18 -20.48
C TYR A 295 -20.46 -5.72 -19.04
N THR A 296 -20.72 -7.01 -18.86
CA THR A 296 -20.88 -7.61 -17.53
C THR A 296 -19.59 -8.14 -16.91
N ASN A 297 -18.45 -8.07 -17.59
CA ASN A 297 -17.19 -8.63 -17.11
C ASN A 297 -16.03 -7.61 -17.13
N ASN A 298 -14.91 -8.01 -16.52
CA ASN A 298 -13.64 -7.29 -16.48
C ASN A 298 -13.74 -5.81 -16.05
N HIS A 299 -14.57 -5.51 -15.06
CA HIS A 299 -14.71 -4.13 -14.54
C HIS A 299 -13.85 -3.84 -13.31
N GLY A 300 -13.33 -4.87 -12.62
CA GLY A 300 -12.57 -4.66 -11.38
C GLY A 300 -13.46 -4.06 -10.28
N GLY A 301 -12.94 -3.07 -9.56
CA GLY A 301 -13.65 -2.42 -8.46
C GLY A 301 -12.91 -2.46 -7.12
N GLN A 302 -11.66 -2.91 -7.08
CA GLN A 302 -10.86 -2.84 -5.85
C GLN A 302 -10.62 -1.37 -5.47
N ILE A 303 -10.66 -1.10 -4.17
CA ILE A 303 -10.33 0.20 -3.60
C ILE A 303 -9.32 0.07 -2.45
N LEU A 304 -8.45 1.07 -2.28
CA LEU A 304 -7.53 1.18 -1.14
C LEU A 304 -7.09 2.63 -0.94
N PHE A 305 -6.64 2.97 0.26
CA PHE A 305 -5.99 4.25 0.52
C PHE A 305 -4.49 4.18 0.25
N GLY A 306 -3.96 5.19 -0.45
CA GLY A 306 -2.53 5.34 -0.60
C GLY A 306 -1.88 5.67 0.75
N PRO A 307 -0.87 4.91 1.21
CA PRO A 307 -0.33 5.06 2.56
C PRO A 307 0.42 6.38 2.80
N THR A 308 0.90 7.03 1.73
CA THR A 308 1.71 8.25 1.82
C THR A 308 0.93 9.51 1.48
N ASP A 309 -0.12 9.41 0.67
CA ASP A 309 -0.85 10.56 0.16
C ASP A 309 -2.29 10.66 0.68
N GLY A 310 -2.84 9.58 1.25
CA GLY A 310 -4.19 9.57 1.82
C GLY A 310 -5.32 9.58 0.79
N TYR A 311 -5.02 9.42 -0.51
CA TYR A 311 -6.05 9.40 -1.55
C TYR A 311 -6.68 8.01 -1.65
N LEU A 312 -7.96 7.96 -2.03
CA LEU A 312 -8.64 6.71 -2.33
C LEU A 312 -8.34 6.31 -3.78
N TYR A 313 -7.74 5.14 -3.98
CA TYR A 313 -7.50 4.56 -5.30
C TYR A 313 -8.65 3.63 -5.67
N LEU A 314 -9.13 3.72 -6.91
CA LEU A 314 -10.13 2.84 -7.51
C LEU A 314 -9.55 2.18 -8.76
N MET A 315 -9.48 0.85 -8.76
CA MET A 315 -8.93 0.07 -9.87
C MET A 315 -10.06 -0.44 -10.76
N MET A 316 -10.04 0.00 -12.03
CA MET A 316 -11.01 -0.40 -13.05
C MET A 316 -10.34 -1.30 -14.10
N GLY A 317 -11.01 -2.41 -14.41
CA GLY A 317 -10.66 -3.23 -15.56
C GLY A 317 -11.10 -2.57 -16.88
N ASP A 318 -10.77 -3.19 -18.02
CA ASP A 318 -11.03 -2.68 -19.37
C ASP A 318 -12.52 -2.57 -19.72
N GLY A 319 -13.41 -3.09 -18.86
CA GLY A 319 -14.85 -3.05 -19.04
C GLY A 319 -15.36 -4.12 -20.00
N GLY A 320 -14.52 -5.07 -20.40
CA GLY A 320 -14.97 -6.32 -21.00
C GLY A 320 -14.82 -6.43 -22.52
N GLN A 321 -15.31 -7.59 -22.99
CA GLN A 321 -15.13 -8.15 -24.33
C GLN A 321 -13.70 -8.57 -24.72
N LYS A 322 -13.60 -9.74 -25.36
CA LYS A 322 -12.32 -10.30 -25.79
C LYS A 322 -11.63 -9.34 -26.77
N GLY A 323 -10.43 -8.90 -26.42
CA GLY A 323 -9.59 -8.06 -27.26
C GLY A 323 -9.90 -6.56 -27.21
N ASP A 324 -10.68 -6.09 -26.22
CA ASP A 324 -11.03 -4.67 -26.03
C ASP A 324 -11.46 -3.98 -27.35
N PRO A 325 -12.57 -4.42 -27.99
CA PRO A 325 -12.95 -3.99 -29.33
C PRO A 325 -13.24 -2.49 -29.45
N PHE A 326 -13.53 -1.82 -28.33
CA PHE A 326 -13.76 -0.37 -28.26
C PHE A 326 -12.54 0.39 -27.74
N ASN A 327 -11.42 -0.32 -27.51
CA ASN A 327 -10.14 0.22 -27.10
C ASN A 327 -10.25 1.09 -25.83
N PHE A 328 -11.14 0.71 -24.91
CA PHE A 328 -11.42 1.48 -23.70
C PHE A 328 -10.17 1.62 -22.82
N ALA A 329 -9.35 0.56 -22.71
CA ALA A 329 -8.16 0.59 -21.87
C ALA A 329 -7.12 1.59 -22.40
N GLN A 330 -6.90 1.63 -23.71
CA GLN A 330 -5.93 2.56 -24.34
C GLN A 330 -6.52 3.95 -24.60
N ASN A 331 -7.84 4.11 -24.54
CA ASN A 331 -8.49 5.40 -24.68
C ASN A 331 -8.27 6.25 -23.41
N LYS A 332 -7.52 7.34 -23.55
CA LYS A 332 -7.20 8.28 -22.45
C LYS A 332 -8.42 9.05 -21.92
N LYS A 333 -9.52 9.07 -22.66
CA LYS A 333 -10.78 9.69 -22.21
C LYS A 333 -11.67 8.71 -21.43
N SER A 334 -11.37 7.41 -21.50
CA SER A 334 -12.11 6.37 -20.78
C SER A 334 -11.56 6.20 -19.37
N LEU A 335 -12.47 5.95 -18.43
CA LEU A 335 -12.16 5.59 -17.03
C LEU A 335 -11.98 4.07 -16.85
N LEU A 336 -12.17 3.28 -17.90
CA LEU A 336 -11.91 1.84 -17.90
C LEU A 336 -10.44 1.54 -18.23
N GLY A 337 -9.91 0.46 -17.68
CA GLY A 337 -8.51 0.05 -17.77
C GLY A 337 -7.58 1.05 -17.07
N LYS A 338 -8.05 1.66 -15.98
CA LYS A 338 -7.36 2.73 -15.24
C LYS A 338 -7.29 2.44 -13.76
N ILE A 339 -6.27 2.99 -13.12
CA ILE A 339 -6.29 3.24 -11.68
C ILE A 339 -6.60 4.72 -11.50
N MET A 340 -7.75 5.02 -10.88
CA MET A 340 -8.15 6.38 -10.53
C MET A 340 -7.70 6.71 -9.12
N ARG A 341 -7.29 7.96 -8.89
CA ARG A 341 -6.88 8.50 -7.60
C ARG A 341 -7.86 9.61 -7.20
N LEU A 342 -8.61 9.40 -6.12
CA LEU A 342 -9.75 10.22 -5.71
C LEU A 342 -9.45 10.95 -4.40
N ASP A 343 -9.69 12.26 -4.38
CA ASP A 343 -9.67 13.08 -3.17
C ASP A 343 -11.05 13.01 -2.51
N ILE A 344 -11.13 12.35 -1.35
CA ILE A 344 -12.39 12.12 -0.63
C ILE A 344 -12.62 13.09 0.52
N ASP A 345 -11.63 13.92 0.86
CA ASP A 345 -11.65 14.87 1.98
C ASP A 345 -11.93 16.31 1.52
N SER A 346 -11.64 16.60 0.25
CA SER A 346 -12.00 17.89 -0.34
C SER A 346 -13.52 18.04 -0.53
N THR A 347 -14.02 19.27 -0.34
CA THR A 347 -15.42 19.63 -0.57
C THR A 347 -15.87 19.30 -2.00
N PRO A 348 -17.14 18.87 -2.19
CA PRO A 348 -17.66 18.42 -3.48
C PRO A 348 -17.49 19.52 -4.55
N GLY A 349 -16.88 19.16 -5.68
CA GLY A 349 -16.68 20.06 -6.83
C GLY A 349 -15.24 20.11 -7.38
N LYS A 350 -14.27 19.50 -6.70
CA LYS A 350 -12.90 19.32 -7.22
C LYS A 350 -12.53 17.84 -7.30
N PHE A 351 -13.15 17.11 -8.24
CA PHE A 351 -12.54 15.88 -8.72
C PHE A 351 -11.24 16.28 -9.45
N PHE A 352 -10.11 16.18 -8.75
CA PHE A 352 -8.83 16.22 -9.42
C PHE A 352 -8.62 14.87 -10.09
N GLU A 353 -9.05 14.75 -11.34
CA GLU A 353 -8.56 13.70 -12.25
C GLU A 353 -7.08 14.01 -12.54
N LYS A 354 -6.20 13.67 -11.60
CA LYS A 354 -4.76 13.70 -11.77
C LYS A 354 -4.18 12.37 -11.37
N ALA A 355 -4.49 11.36 -12.18
CA ALA A 355 -3.56 10.35 -12.66
C ALA A 355 -4.36 9.12 -13.11
N SER A 356 -4.91 9.15 -14.32
CA SER A 356 -5.37 7.94 -15.00
C SER A 356 -4.12 7.23 -15.52
N PHE A 357 -3.55 6.31 -14.74
CA PHE A 357 -2.50 5.42 -15.24
C PHE A 357 -3.15 4.35 -16.12
N VAL A 358 -2.75 4.29 -17.39
CA VAL A 358 -3.08 3.15 -18.27
C VAL A 358 -2.22 1.99 -17.82
N ILE A 359 -2.84 0.89 -17.40
CA ILE A 359 -2.14 -0.38 -17.25
C ILE A 359 -2.07 -0.97 -18.66
N CYS A 360 -0.88 -0.98 -19.26
CA CYS A 360 -0.64 -1.61 -20.57
C CYS A 360 -0.47 -3.13 -20.42
#